data_AF-A0A1M7JFP8-F1
#
_entry.id   AF-A0A1M7JFP8-F1
#
_cell.length_a   1.000
_cell.length_b   1.000
_cell.length_c   1.000
_cell.angle_alpha   90.00
_cell.angle_beta   90.00
_cell.angle_gamma   90.00
#
_symmetry.space_group_name_H-M   'P 1'
#
loop_
_entity.id
_entity.type
_entity.pdbx_description
1 polymer ?
#
loop_
_entity_poly.entity_id
_entity_poly.type
_entity_poly.pdbx_seq_one_letter_code
_entity_poly.pdbx_strand_id
1 'polypeptide(L)'
;MKFAACFKLGLSLALSFPLTMTASVSADAAAEQCRFVQDKAEREACYQRQEAARADRQKAQAAREAEQSKPLEPMTSDDVTLARAMRGICRGC
;
A
#
# COMPACT_ATOMS: atom_id res chain seq x y z
N MET A 1 -42.36 25.13 -39.31
CA MET A 1 -42.15 24.99 -40.76
C MET A 1 -41.49 23.64 -41.02
N LYS A 2 -42.06 22.83 -41.91
CA LYS A 2 -41.63 21.46 -42.25
C LYS A 2 -40.31 21.49 -43.02
N PHE A 3 -39.31 20.72 -42.61
CA PHE A 3 -38.25 20.25 -43.50
C PHE A 3 -37.93 18.78 -43.21
N ALA A 4 -38.70 17.92 -43.88
CA ALA A 4 -38.24 16.59 -44.24
C ALA A 4 -37.47 16.74 -45.56
N ALA A 5 -36.20 16.31 -45.62
CA ALA A 5 -35.59 15.87 -46.85
C ALA A 5 -34.26 15.12 -46.58
N CYS A 6 -34.22 13.92 -47.15
CA CYS A 6 -33.06 13.28 -47.75
C CYS A 6 -31.90 12.87 -46.83
N PHE A 7 -32.09 11.67 -46.25
CA PHE A 7 -31.09 10.61 -46.24
C PHE A 7 -30.41 10.51 -47.62
N LYS A 8 -29.19 11.04 -47.76
CA LYS A 8 -28.25 10.64 -48.80
C LYS A 8 -26.94 10.27 -48.12
N LEU A 9 -26.67 8.98 -48.13
CA LEU A 9 -25.38 8.37 -47.85
C LEU A 9 -24.28 9.19 -48.56
N GLY A 10 -23.48 9.88 -47.78
CA GLY A 10 -22.39 10.74 -48.24
C GLY A 10 -21.35 10.80 -47.15
N LEU A 11 -20.33 9.95 -47.31
CA LEU A 11 -19.06 9.90 -46.58
C LEU A 11 -18.63 11.29 -46.05
N SER A 12 -18.75 11.53 -44.74
CA SER A 12 -17.92 12.52 -44.04
C SER A 12 -18.03 12.36 -42.52
N LEU A 13 -16.96 11.83 -41.95
CA LEU A 13 -16.37 12.16 -40.64
C LEU A 13 -17.29 12.91 -39.65
N ALA A 14 -17.92 12.20 -38.71
CA ALA A 14 -18.56 12.85 -37.57
C ALA A 14 -18.61 11.96 -36.33
N LEU A 15 -17.97 12.46 -35.28
CA LEU A 15 -18.13 12.11 -33.87
C LEU A 15 -17.69 10.71 -33.44
N SER A 16 -16.37 10.61 -33.30
CA SER A 16 -15.74 10.12 -32.07
C SER A 16 -16.63 10.36 -30.83
N PHE A 17 -17.26 9.30 -30.33
CA PHE A 17 -17.68 9.23 -28.94
C PHE A 17 -16.42 9.37 -28.08
N PRO A 18 -16.27 10.38 -27.21
CA PRO A 18 -15.24 10.30 -26.21
C PRO A 18 -15.66 9.19 -25.25
N LEU A 19 -15.02 8.03 -25.40
CA LEU A 19 -15.01 6.99 -24.39
C LEU A 19 -14.41 7.63 -23.15
N THR A 20 -15.25 8.10 -22.22
CA THR A 20 -14.82 8.50 -20.88
C THR A 20 -14.34 7.25 -20.17
N MET A 21 -13.08 6.91 -20.41
CA MET A 21 -12.31 6.02 -19.54
C MET A 21 -12.13 6.77 -18.21
N THR A 22 -13.08 6.58 -17.29
CA THR A 22 -12.78 6.75 -15.86
C THR A 22 -11.86 5.58 -15.48
N ALA A 23 -10.58 5.72 -15.83
CA ALA A 23 -9.55 4.84 -15.31
C ALA A 23 -9.42 5.17 -13.83
N SER A 24 -10.12 4.42 -12.98
CA SER A 24 -9.75 4.29 -11.58
C SER A 24 -8.42 3.52 -11.57
N VAL A 25 -7.33 4.26 -11.76
CA VAL A 25 -5.97 3.78 -11.52
C VAL A 25 -5.85 3.59 -10.02
N SER A 26 -6.24 2.40 -9.57
CA SER A 26 -5.81 1.85 -8.28
C SER A 26 -4.44 1.25 -8.52
N ALA A 27 -3.42 2.10 -8.66
CA ALA A 27 -2.04 1.65 -8.76
C ALA A 27 -1.54 1.26 -7.37
N ASP A 28 -1.08 0.01 -7.28
CA ASP A 28 -0.20 -0.51 -6.26
C ASP A 28 0.71 0.56 -5.61
N ALA A 29 0.44 0.84 -4.34
CA ALA A 29 1.30 1.32 -3.24
C ALA A 29 2.54 2.18 -3.53
N ALA A 30 2.55 3.02 -4.56
CA ALA A 30 3.37 4.22 -4.55
C ALA A 30 2.75 5.20 -3.55
N ALA A 31 3.53 5.80 -2.65
CA ALA A 31 3.01 6.79 -1.71
C ALA A 31 2.27 7.89 -2.47
N GLU A 32 0.96 8.06 -2.22
CA GLU A 32 0.16 9.08 -2.92
C GLU A 32 0.86 10.45 -2.74
N GLN A 33 1.22 11.07 -3.87
CA GLN A 33 1.99 12.30 -3.87
C GLN A 33 1.05 13.51 -3.67
N CYS A 34 0.48 13.64 -2.46
CA CYS A 34 -0.57 14.62 -2.14
C CYS A 34 -0.22 16.08 -2.47
N ARG A 35 1.07 16.41 -2.63
CA ARG A 35 1.53 17.77 -3.01
C ARG A 35 1.08 18.20 -4.41
N PHE A 36 0.88 17.28 -5.34
CA PHE A 36 0.51 17.60 -6.73
C PHE A 36 -1.00 17.71 -6.95
N VAL A 37 -1.81 17.45 -5.92
CA VAL A 37 -3.26 17.57 -6.00
C VAL A 37 -3.66 19.05 -6.04
N GLN A 38 -4.26 19.49 -7.15
CA GLN A 38 -4.58 20.90 -7.39
C GLN A 38 -5.76 21.38 -6.54
N ASP A 39 -6.79 20.55 -6.37
CA ASP A 39 -7.95 20.87 -5.55
C ASP A 39 -7.61 20.79 -4.06
N LYS A 40 -8.09 21.75 -3.27
CA LYS A 40 -7.78 21.84 -1.84
C LYS A 40 -8.47 20.73 -1.04
N ALA A 41 -9.74 20.46 -1.31
CA ALA A 41 -10.50 19.45 -0.58
C ALA A 41 -9.96 18.04 -0.87
N GLU A 42 -9.63 17.79 -2.13
CA GLU A 42 -8.99 16.54 -2.55
C GLU A 42 -7.60 16.36 -1.90
N ARG A 43 -6.81 17.45 -1.82
CA ARG A 43 -5.50 17.44 -1.16
C ARG A 43 -5.61 17.12 0.33
N GLU A 44 -6.56 17.72 1.03
CA GLU A 44 -6.81 17.46 2.44
C GLU A 44 -7.24 15.99 2.67
N ALA A 45 -8.15 15.48 1.83
CA ALA A 45 -8.57 14.09 1.88
C ALA A 45 -7.40 13.11 1.62
N CYS A 46 -6.48 13.46 0.70
CA CYS A 46 -5.27 12.67 0.44
C CYS A 46 -4.38 12.58 1.69
N TYR A 47 -4.14 13.70 2.37
CA TYR A 47 -3.34 13.70 3.60
C TYR A 47 -3.98 12.85 4.70
N GLN A 48 -5.29 12.92 4.87
CA GLN A 48 -6.00 12.11 5.86
C GLN A 48 -5.83 10.61 5.62
N ARG A 49 -5.90 10.16 4.36
CA ARG A 49 -5.62 8.76 4.01
C ARG A 49 -4.17 8.38 4.30
N GLN A 50 -3.23 9.27 3.99
CA GLN A 50 -1.81 9.02 4.24
C GLN A 50 -1.50 8.92 5.75
N GLU A 51 -2.12 9.76 6.56
CA GLU A 51 -2.01 9.71 8.02
C GLU A 51 -2.59 8.43 8.60
N ALA A 52 -3.79 8.03 8.15
CA ALA A 52 -4.39 6.75 8.54
C ALA A 52 -3.46 5.56 8.19
N ALA A 53 -2.94 5.51 6.96
CA ALA A 53 -2.02 4.46 6.55
C ALA A 53 -0.69 4.49 7.35
N ARG A 54 -0.22 5.67 7.76
CA ARG A 54 0.98 5.80 8.63
C ARG A 54 0.68 5.27 10.03
N ALA A 55 -0.47 5.59 10.60
CA ALA A 55 -0.88 5.07 11.90
C ALA A 55 -1.00 3.54 11.88
N ASP A 56 -1.54 2.95 10.80
CA ASP A 56 -1.64 1.50 10.66
C ASP A 56 -0.26 0.84 10.53
N ARG A 57 0.66 1.45 9.78
CA ARG A 57 2.06 1.00 9.73
C ARG A 57 2.74 1.06 11.09
N GLN A 58 2.53 2.12 11.86
CA GLN A 58 3.08 2.25 13.22
C GLN A 58 2.53 1.17 14.15
N LYS A 59 1.23 0.87 14.09
CA LYS A 59 0.62 -0.21 14.87
C LYS A 59 1.20 -1.58 14.48
N ALA A 60 1.36 -1.84 13.19
CA ALA A 60 1.97 -3.08 12.70
C ALA A 60 3.44 -3.20 13.12
N GLN A 61 4.19 -2.09 13.10
CA GLN A 61 5.57 -2.03 13.59
C GLN A 61 5.64 -2.35 15.09
N ALA A 62 4.80 -1.69 15.90
CA ALA A 62 4.73 -1.92 17.34
C ALA A 62 4.34 -3.37 17.69
N ALA A 63 3.45 -3.99 16.91
CA ALA A 63 3.12 -5.40 17.05
C ALA A 63 4.34 -6.31 16.80
N ARG A 64 5.11 -6.04 15.73
CA ARG A 64 6.36 -6.78 15.44
C ARG A 64 7.41 -6.59 16.52
N GLU A 65 7.54 -5.38 17.06
CA GLU A 65 8.46 -5.09 18.17
C GLU A 65 8.02 -5.80 19.46
N ALA A 66 6.71 -5.89 19.74
CA ALA A 66 6.16 -6.67 20.84
C ALA A 66 6.46 -8.17 20.69
N GLU A 67 6.38 -8.71 19.47
CA GLU A 67 6.77 -10.10 19.18
C GLU A 67 8.27 -10.34 19.38
N GLN A 68 9.12 -9.40 18.94
CA GLN A 68 10.57 -9.50 19.10
C GLN A 68 11.03 -9.30 20.55
N SER A 69 10.34 -8.45 21.31
CA SER A 69 10.63 -8.18 22.71
C SER A 69 10.03 -9.22 23.66
N LYS A 70 9.41 -10.28 23.13
CA LYS A 70 8.94 -11.40 23.95
C LYS A 70 10.08 -11.86 24.86
N PRO A 71 9.89 -11.85 26.20
CA PRO A 71 10.95 -12.23 27.13
C PRO A 71 11.50 -13.59 26.75
N LEU A 72 12.83 -13.74 26.71
CA LEU A 72 13.44 -15.04 26.51
C LEU A 72 12.90 -16.00 27.57
N GLU A 73 12.43 -17.17 27.13
CA GLU A 73 12.00 -18.23 28.04
C GLU A 73 13.12 -18.48 29.07
N PRO A 74 12.78 -18.60 30.37
CA PRO A 74 13.79 -18.84 31.40
C PRO A 74 14.52 -20.16 31.11
N MET A 75 15.85 -20.12 31.20
CA MET A 75 16.72 -21.28 30.95
C MET A 75 16.32 -22.43 31.89
N THR A 76 16.05 -23.61 31.32
CA THR A 76 15.74 -24.80 32.12
C THR A 76 17.02 -25.37 32.75
N SER A 77 16.89 -26.21 33.78
CA SER A 77 18.04 -26.93 34.37
C SER A 77 18.79 -27.78 33.34
N ASP A 78 18.07 -28.29 32.34
CA ASP A 78 18.62 -29.13 31.29
C ASP A 78 19.45 -28.28 30.31
N ASP A 79 19.00 -27.08 29.98
CA ASP A 79 19.76 -26.12 29.18
C ASP A 79 21.06 -25.68 29.87
N VAL A 80 21.03 -25.48 31.18
CA VAL A 80 22.23 -25.15 31.97
C VAL A 80 23.23 -26.31 31.96
N THR A 81 22.73 -27.54 32.05
CA THR A 81 23.54 -28.76 32.01
C THR A 81 24.17 -28.96 30.63
N LEU A 82 23.37 -28.80 29.57
CA LEU A 82 23.82 -28.86 28.19
C LEU A 82 24.85 -27.76 27.88
N ALA A 83 24.60 -26.53 28.33
CA ALA A 83 25.53 -25.42 28.15
C ALA A 83 26.88 -25.69 28.86
N ARG A 84 26.88 -26.29 30.06
CA ARG A 84 28.11 -26.74 30.73
C ARG A 84 28.82 -27.84 29.94
N ALA A 85 28.10 -28.81 29.42
CA ALA A 85 28.66 -29.89 28.61
C ALA A 85 29.31 -29.37 27.31
N MET A 86 28.69 -28.36 26.68
CA MET A 86 29.16 -27.75 25.43
C MET A 86 30.38 -26.83 25.59
N ARG A 87 30.65 -26.31 26.79
CA ARG A 87 31.79 -25.40 27.07
C ARG A 87 33.18 -26.04 26.86
N GLY A 88 33.26 -27.37 26.78
CA GLY A 88 34.52 -28.10 26.55
C GLY A 88 34.77 -28.47 25.08
N ILE A 89 33.81 -28.28 24.19
CA ILE A 89 33.96 -28.61 22.76
C ILE A 89 34.59 -27.40 22.09
N CYS A 90 35.89 -27.47 21.84
CA CYS A 90 36.72 -26.45 21.20
C CYS A 90 35.93 -25.64 20.14
N ARG A 91 35.60 -24.38 20.46
CA ARG A 91 35.08 -23.39 19.48
C ARG A 91 36.27 -22.54 19.07
N GLY A 92 37.20 -23.16 18.34
CA GLY A 92 38.32 -22.44 17.74
C GLY A 92 37.79 -21.30 16.88
N CYS A 93 38.15 -20.08 17.27
CA CYS A 93 38.07 -18.88 16.46
C CYS A 93 39.38 -18.70 15.70
#